data_AF-A0A9W9I1N0-F1
#
_entry.id   AF-A0A9W9I1N0-F1
#
_cell.length_a   1.000
_cell.length_b   1.000
_cell.length_c   1.000
_cell.angle_alpha   90.00
_cell.angle_beta   90.00
_cell.angle_gamma   90.00
#
_symmetry.space_group_name_H-M   'P 1'
#
loop_
_entity.id
_entity.type
_entity.pdbx_description
1 polymer ?
#
loop_
_entity_poly.entity_id
_entity_poly.type
_entity_poly.pdbx_seq_one_letter_code
_entity_poly.pdbx_strand_id
1 'polypeptide(L)'
;MKEARTATLSSEKLEARSYAIISLGIMCLVALLTHILLSPPLNPPSSPGEEMNAMVLRGLGSSVLFFVWAVGLAAWGKNLAEFSIHKRNQSFIFGLVAGNVSLAYLILTKPHAPAQEYITYTLWPAHVALAIGVLF
;
A
#
# COMPACT_ATOMS: atom_id res chain seq x y z
N MET A 1 -20.65 4.25 -36.81
CA MET A 1 -19.93 3.12 -36.16
C MET A 1 -18.59 3.50 -35.50
N LYS A 2 -17.85 4.51 -35.97
CA LYS A 2 -16.61 4.97 -35.30
C LYS A 2 -16.86 5.62 -33.93
N GLU A 3 -17.91 6.44 -33.79
CA GLU A 3 -18.20 7.18 -32.56
C GLU A 3 -18.52 6.26 -31.36
N ALA A 4 -19.31 5.21 -31.58
CA ALA A 4 -19.63 4.22 -30.55
C ALA A 4 -18.39 3.51 -30.00
N ARG A 5 -17.38 3.22 -30.86
CA ARG A 5 -16.15 2.54 -30.46
C ARG A 5 -15.20 3.45 -29.67
N THR A 6 -15.20 4.76 -29.94
CA THR A 6 -14.46 5.76 -29.15
C THR A 6 -15.09 6.04 -27.79
N ALA A 7 -16.43 6.03 -27.70
CA ALA A 7 -17.15 6.23 -26.45
C ALA A 7 -16.99 5.04 -25.47
N THR A 8 -16.98 3.80 -25.98
CA THR A 8 -16.69 2.63 -25.15
C THR A 8 -15.26 2.62 -24.62
N LEU A 9 -14.28 3.00 -25.45
CA LEU A 9 -12.87 3.01 -25.07
C LEU A 9 -12.52 4.09 -24.02
N SER A 10 -13.29 5.18 -23.96
CA SER A 10 -13.12 6.21 -22.91
C SER A 10 -13.77 5.80 -21.59
N SER A 11 -14.90 5.09 -21.64
CA SER A 11 -15.58 4.54 -20.46
C SER A 11 -14.74 3.47 -19.77
N GLU A 12 -14.18 2.52 -20.53
CA GLU A 12 -13.31 1.46 -20.00
C GLU A 12 -12.06 2.02 -19.30
N LYS A 13 -11.45 3.08 -19.86
CA LYS A 13 -10.31 3.76 -19.25
C LYS A 13 -10.67 4.50 -17.96
N LEU A 14 -11.85 5.11 -17.91
CA LEU A 14 -12.35 5.78 -16.70
C LEU A 14 -12.64 4.77 -15.58
N GLU A 15 -13.21 3.64 -15.95
CA GLU A 15 -13.49 2.53 -15.05
C GLU A 15 -12.19 1.89 -14.53
N ALA A 16 -11.22 1.60 -15.41
CA ALA A 16 -9.90 1.10 -15.02
C ALA A 16 -9.17 2.08 -14.08
N ARG A 17 -9.25 3.40 -14.35
CA ARG A 17 -8.72 4.43 -13.43
C ARG A 17 -9.36 4.35 -12.05
N SER A 18 -10.68 4.19 -12.00
CA SER A 18 -11.43 4.13 -10.75
C SER A 18 -11.05 2.88 -9.95
N TYR A 19 -10.94 1.73 -10.60
CA TYR A 19 -10.49 0.50 -9.95
C TYR A 19 -9.04 0.56 -9.48
N ALA A 20 -8.14 1.24 -10.21
CA ALA A 20 -6.78 1.49 -9.76
C ALA A 20 -6.78 2.34 -8.47
N ILE A 21 -7.56 3.42 -8.42
CA ILE A 21 -7.68 4.27 -7.23
C ILE A 21 -8.25 3.49 -6.04
N ILE A 22 -9.30 2.70 -6.25
CA ILE A 22 -9.89 1.84 -5.21
C ILE A 22 -8.87 0.85 -4.67
N SER A 23 -8.09 0.22 -5.56
CA SER A 23 -7.04 -0.74 -5.17
C SER A 23 -5.97 -0.07 -4.29
N LEU A 24 -5.55 1.16 -4.62
CA LEU A 24 -4.66 1.95 -3.78
C LEU A 24 -5.28 2.29 -2.42
N GLY A 25 -6.57 2.62 -2.40
CA GLY A 25 -7.32 2.86 -1.17
C GLY A 25 -7.34 1.64 -0.24
N ILE A 26 -7.57 0.46 -0.80
CA ILE A 26 -7.52 -0.82 -0.06
C ILE A 26 -6.11 -1.05 0.50
N MET A 27 -5.08 -0.88 -0.32
CA MET A 27 -3.69 -1.04 0.12
C MET A 27 -3.33 -0.06 1.26
N CYS A 28 -3.82 1.18 1.19
CA CYS A 28 -3.65 2.19 2.23
C CYS A 28 -4.35 1.80 3.54
N LEU A 29 -5.61 1.36 3.48
CA LEU A 29 -6.34 0.87 4.64
C LEU A 29 -5.66 -0.34 5.29
N VAL A 30 -5.13 -1.24 4.47
CA VAL A 30 -4.39 -2.41 4.96
C VAL A 30 -3.09 -2.00 5.65
N ALA A 31 -2.37 -1.01 5.11
CA ALA A 31 -1.18 -0.46 5.76
C ALA A 31 -1.53 0.21 7.11
N LEU A 32 -2.64 0.96 7.19
CA LEU A 32 -3.17 1.51 8.45
C LEU A 32 -3.46 0.41 9.48
N LEU A 33 -4.20 -0.62 9.08
CA LEU A 33 -4.57 -1.73 9.96
C LEU A 33 -3.35 -2.50 10.44
N THR A 34 -2.36 -2.70 9.56
CA THR A 34 -1.09 -3.34 9.92
C THR A 34 -0.36 -2.50 10.95
N HIS A 35 -0.34 -1.17 10.78
CA HIS A 35 0.28 -0.27 11.73
C HIS A 35 -0.40 -0.30 13.10
N ILE A 36 -1.74 -0.31 13.13
CA ILE A 36 -2.52 -0.45 14.37
C ILE A 36 -2.23 -1.79 15.04
N LEU A 37 -2.18 -2.87 14.27
CA LEU A 37 -1.94 -4.22 14.79
C LEU A 37 -0.54 -4.38 15.40
N LEU A 38 0.46 -3.77 14.75
CA LEU A 38 1.85 -3.80 15.22
C LEU A 38 2.14 -2.81 16.35
N SER A 39 1.25 -1.83 16.57
CA SER A 39 1.42 -0.86 17.66
C SER A 39 1.43 -1.54 19.03
N PRO A 40 2.20 -1.00 19.99
CA PRO A 40 2.13 -1.43 21.38
C PRO A 40 0.67 -1.43 21.86
N PRO A 41 0.23 -2.47 22.59
CA PRO A 41 -1.15 -2.54 23.03
C PRO A 41 -1.38 -1.47 24.11
N LEU A 42 -2.55 -0.82 24.07
CA LEU A 42 -2.90 0.21 25.06
C LEU A 42 -2.92 -0.34 26.49
N ASN A 43 -3.31 -1.61 26.62
CA ASN A 43 -3.24 -2.34 27.87
C ASN A 43 -2.17 -3.43 27.73
N PRO A 44 -1.08 -3.39 28.52
CA PRO A 44 -0.08 -4.44 28.49
C PRO A 44 -0.68 -5.78 28.92
N PRO A 45 -0.23 -6.91 28.34
CA PRO A 45 -0.68 -8.22 28.77
C PRO A 45 -0.34 -8.45 30.25
N SER A 46 -1.29 -9.00 30.99
CA SER A 46 -1.18 -9.26 32.44
C SER A 46 -0.62 -10.64 32.76
N SER A 47 -0.54 -11.52 31.76
CA SER A 47 0.00 -12.88 31.90
C SER A 47 0.76 -13.34 30.66
N PRO A 48 1.67 -14.33 30.79
CA PRO A 48 2.37 -14.93 29.64
C PRO A 48 1.43 -15.53 28.59
N GLY A 49 0.26 -16.04 29.03
CA GLY A 49 -0.76 -16.56 28.11
C GLY A 49 -1.41 -15.47 27.26
N GLU A 50 -1.68 -14.29 27.84
CA GLU A 50 -2.18 -13.13 27.10
C GLU A 50 -1.14 -12.58 26.13
N GLU A 51 0.14 -12.55 26.53
CA GLU A 51 1.23 -12.12 25.66
C GLU A 51 1.37 -13.05 24.44
N MET A 52 1.34 -14.37 24.65
CA MET A 52 1.41 -15.34 23.56
C MET A 52 0.19 -15.23 22.62
N ASN A 53 -1.03 -15.07 23.17
CA ASN A 53 -2.22 -14.86 22.36
C ASN A 53 -2.14 -13.57 21.52
N ALA A 54 -1.64 -12.47 22.10
CA ALA A 54 -1.44 -11.22 21.38
C ALA A 54 -0.40 -11.36 20.25
N MET A 55 0.69 -12.09 20.49
CA MET A 55 1.71 -12.37 19.47
C MET A 55 1.13 -13.18 18.31
N VAL A 56 0.38 -14.25 18.59
CA VAL A 56 -0.27 -15.08 17.56
C VAL A 56 -1.27 -14.25 16.74
N LEU A 57 -2.10 -13.44 17.41
CA LEU A 57 -3.07 -12.58 16.73
C LEU A 57 -2.38 -11.55 15.83
N ARG A 58 -1.28 -10.95 16.28
CA ARG A 58 -0.47 -10.04 15.46
C ARG A 58 0.12 -10.74 14.24
N GLY A 59 0.67 -11.94 14.40
CA GLY A 59 1.24 -12.71 13.30
C GLY A 59 0.19 -13.10 12.26
N LEU A 60 -0.93 -13.66 12.70
CA LEU A 60 -2.04 -14.05 11.82
C LEU A 60 -2.68 -12.84 11.14
N GLY A 61 -2.99 -11.80 11.90
CA GLY A 61 -3.58 -10.57 11.37
C GLY A 61 -2.66 -9.89 10.35
N SER A 62 -1.36 -9.81 10.63
CA SER A 62 -0.38 -9.23 9.68
C SER A 62 -0.27 -10.07 8.41
N SER A 63 -0.36 -11.39 8.51
CA SER A 63 -0.33 -12.29 7.34
C SER A 63 -1.56 -12.10 6.45
N VAL A 64 -2.75 -12.05 7.05
CA VAL A 64 -4.00 -11.77 6.31
C VAL A 64 -3.93 -10.41 5.63
N LEU A 65 -3.51 -9.37 6.36
CA LEU A 65 -3.36 -8.02 5.82
C LEU A 65 -2.35 -8.00 4.66
N PHE A 66 -1.21 -8.69 4.77
CA PHE A 66 -0.25 -8.81 3.68
C PHE A 66 -0.87 -9.43 2.41
N PHE A 67 -1.66 -10.50 2.55
CA PHE A 67 -2.36 -11.09 1.40
C PHE A 67 -3.34 -10.11 0.74
N VAL A 68 -4.13 -9.38 1.53
CA VAL A 68 -5.05 -8.37 1.00
C VAL A 68 -4.28 -7.26 0.29
N TRP A 69 -3.15 -6.82 0.85
CA TRP A 69 -2.28 -5.83 0.22
C TRP A 69 -1.73 -6.33 -1.13
N ALA A 70 -1.23 -7.57 -1.19
CA ALA A 70 -0.68 -8.17 -2.39
C ALA A 70 -1.72 -8.32 -3.51
N VAL A 71 -2.95 -8.73 -3.16
CA VAL A 71 -4.08 -8.79 -4.11
C VAL A 71 -4.44 -7.38 -4.60
N GLY A 72 -4.46 -6.39 -3.71
CA GLY A 72 -4.66 -4.98 -4.06
C GLY A 72 -3.60 -4.47 -5.04
N LEU A 73 -2.33 -4.78 -4.81
CA LEU A 73 -1.23 -4.42 -5.71
C LEU A 73 -1.38 -5.07 -7.09
N ALA A 74 -1.73 -6.36 -7.14
CA ALA A 74 -1.95 -7.07 -8.40
C ALA A 74 -3.14 -6.49 -9.18
N ALA A 75 -4.24 -6.19 -8.49
CA ALA A 75 -5.41 -5.54 -9.07
C ALA A 75 -5.08 -4.13 -9.59
N TRP A 76 -4.34 -3.35 -8.82
CA TRP A 76 -3.85 -2.03 -9.22
C TRP A 76 -2.99 -2.11 -10.49
N GLY A 77 -2.03 -3.04 -10.52
CA GLY A 77 -1.15 -3.25 -11.69
C GLY A 77 -1.91 -3.66 -12.95
N LYS A 78 -2.92 -4.54 -12.80
CA LYS A 78 -3.80 -4.95 -13.91
C LYS A 78 -4.57 -3.76 -14.48
N ASN A 79 -5.19 -2.95 -13.62
CA ASN A 79 -5.95 -1.77 -14.04
C ASN A 79 -5.06 -0.68 -14.65
N LEU A 80 -3.79 -0.62 -14.24
CA LEU A 80 -2.80 0.26 -14.86
C LEU A 80 -2.32 -0.18 -16.24
N ALA A 81 -2.58 -1.43 -16.66
CA ALA A 81 -2.22 -1.89 -17.99
C ALA A 81 -3.00 -1.18 -19.11
N GLU A 82 -4.14 -0.57 -18.78
CA GLU A 82 -4.97 0.25 -19.69
C GLU A 82 -4.39 1.66 -19.93
N PHE A 83 -3.34 2.04 -19.18
CA PHE A 83 -2.64 3.31 -19.32
C PHE A 83 -1.39 3.17 -20.18
N SER A 84 -0.85 4.30 -20.64
CA SER A 84 0.44 4.27 -21.35
C SER A 84 1.53 3.72 -20.44
N ILE A 85 2.42 2.90 -21.01
CA ILE A 85 3.57 2.29 -20.32
C ILE A 85 4.37 3.36 -19.57
N HIS A 86 4.47 4.56 -20.12
CA HIS A 86 5.20 5.67 -19.53
C HIS A 86 4.59 6.13 -18.19
N LYS A 87 3.27 6.35 -18.12
CA LYS A 87 2.58 6.74 -16.87
C LYS A 87 2.63 5.64 -15.81
N ARG A 88 2.46 4.39 -16.23
CA ARG A 88 2.57 3.23 -15.33
C ARG A 88 3.96 3.15 -14.69
N ASN A 89 5.01 3.26 -15.50
CA ASN A 89 6.38 3.20 -15.02
C ASN A 89 6.72 4.41 -14.14
N GLN A 90 6.22 5.59 -14.46
CA GLN A 90 6.44 6.81 -13.66
C GLN A 90 5.82 6.69 -12.26
N SER A 91 4.59 6.19 -12.15
CA SER A 91 3.96 5.95 -10.85
C SER A 91 4.74 4.95 -10.01
N PHE A 92 5.19 3.85 -10.62
CA PHE A 92 5.98 2.84 -9.93
C PHE A 92 7.34 3.39 -9.45
N ILE A 93 8.03 4.16 -10.31
CA ILE A 93 9.30 4.80 -9.98
C ILE A 93 9.12 5.79 -8.82
N PHE A 94 8.07 6.62 -8.84
CA PHE A 94 7.78 7.55 -7.74
C PHE A 94 7.53 6.81 -6.43
N GLY A 95 6.71 5.77 -6.44
CA GLY A 95 6.48 4.91 -5.28
C GLY A 95 7.77 4.33 -4.70
N LEU A 96 8.61 3.76 -5.55
CA LEU A 96 9.85 3.13 -5.17
C LEU A 96 10.88 4.13 -4.65
N VAL A 97 11.02 5.29 -5.30
CA VAL A 97 11.92 6.36 -4.86
C VAL A 97 11.49 6.91 -3.49
N ALA A 98 10.21 7.20 -3.32
CA ALA A 98 9.69 7.72 -2.05
C ALA A 98 9.92 6.74 -0.90
N GLY A 99 9.63 5.45 -1.09
CA GLY A 99 9.90 4.43 -0.08
C GLY A 99 11.39 4.34 0.28
N ASN A 100 12.28 4.30 -0.71
CA ASN A 100 13.72 4.21 -0.48
C ASN A 100 14.31 5.46 0.20
N VAL A 101 13.86 6.67 -0.18
CA VAL A 101 14.29 7.92 0.46
C VAL A 101 13.88 7.92 1.94
N SER A 102 12.65 7.51 2.24
CA SER A 102 12.17 7.48 3.62
C SER A 102 12.85 6.40 4.45
N LEU A 103 13.17 5.24 3.86
CA LEU A 103 13.97 4.21 4.50
C LEU A 103 15.39 4.72 4.80
N ALA A 104 16.05 5.36 3.84
CA ALA A 104 17.39 5.93 4.03
C ALA A 104 17.39 7.01 5.12
N TYR A 105 16.38 7.89 5.12
CA TYR A 105 16.20 8.89 6.18
C TYR A 105 16.09 8.24 7.56
N LEU A 106 15.28 7.18 7.68
CA LEU A 106 15.09 6.45 8.93
C LEU A 106 16.37 5.80 9.43
N ILE A 107 17.12 5.12 8.54
CA ILE A 107 18.38 4.48 8.90
C ILE A 107 19.39 5.52 9.43
N LEU A 108 19.44 6.70 8.79
CA LEU A 108 20.36 7.78 9.17
C LEU A 108 19.96 8.50 10.47
N THR A 109 18.66 8.63 10.74
CA THR A 109 18.16 9.45 11.88
C THR A 109 17.72 8.62 13.08
N LYS A 110 17.32 7.36 12.87
CA LYS A 110 16.83 6.44 13.90
C LYS A 110 17.25 4.98 13.61
N PRO A 111 18.55 4.65 13.69
CA PRO A 111 19.05 3.31 13.36
C PRO A 111 18.48 2.18 14.23
N HIS A 112 17.90 2.51 15.39
CA HIS A 112 17.30 1.54 16.33
C HIS A 112 15.77 1.64 16.38
N ALA A 113 15.16 2.25 15.37
CA ALA A 113 13.69 2.29 15.28
C ALA A 113 13.11 0.86 15.27
N PRO A 114 11.95 0.62 15.89
CA PRO A 114 11.30 -0.68 15.81
C PRO A 114 10.86 -0.96 14.37
N ALA A 115 10.73 -2.24 14.01
CA ALA A 115 10.30 -2.66 12.67
C ALA A 115 9.00 -1.97 12.21
N GLN A 116 8.10 -1.68 13.15
CA GLN A 116 6.89 -0.90 12.91
C GLN A 116 7.18 0.49 12.32
N GLU A 117 8.14 1.25 12.87
CA GLU A 117 8.50 2.56 12.34
C GLU A 117 9.06 2.44 10.92
N TYR A 118 9.90 1.45 10.66
CA TYR A 118 10.42 1.17 9.31
C TYR A 118 9.31 0.89 8.31
N ILE A 119 8.35 0.04 8.68
CA ILE A 119 7.18 -0.30 7.87
C ILE A 119 6.37 0.96 7.57
N THR A 120 6.04 1.75 8.60
CA THR A 120 5.22 2.96 8.46
C THR A 120 5.88 4.01 7.56
N TYR A 121 7.10 4.42 7.88
CA TYR A 121 7.78 5.48 7.14
C TYR A 121 8.20 5.05 5.73
N THR A 122 8.25 3.75 5.41
CA THR A 122 8.51 3.30 4.03
C THR A 122 7.22 3.17 3.23
N LEU A 123 6.17 2.57 3.81
CA LEU A 123 4.91 2.32 3.11
C LEU A 123 4.12 3.60 2.85
N TRP A 124 4.03 4.53 3.80
CA TRP A 124 3.22 5.74 3.61
C TRP A 124 3.70 6.64 2.47
N PRO A 125 4.99 7.01 2.41
CA PRO A 125 5.53 7.80 1.30
C PRO A 125 5.42 7.06 -0.04
N ALA A 126 5.64 5.73 -0.05
CA ALA A 126 5.44 4.93 -1.25
C ALA A 126 3.98 4.98 -1.74
N HIS A 127 2.99 4.83 -0.86
CA HIS A 127 1.57 4.91 -1.23
C HIS A 127 1.18 6.29 -1.76
N VAL A 128 1.62 7.36 -1.09
CA VAL A 128 1.36 8.74 -1.54
C VAL A 128 1.97 8.96 -2.93
N ALA A 129 3.21 8.53 -3.14
CA ALA A 129 3.89 8.71 -4.42
C ALA A 129 3.30 7.85 -5.55
N LEU A 130 2.85 6.62 -5.25
CA LEU A 130 2.06 5.79 -6.19
C LEU A 130 0.77 6.50 -6.59
N ALA A 131 0.01 7.04 -5.62
CA ALA A 131 -1.23 7.76 -5.88
C ALA A 131 -1.01 9.02 -6.71
N ILE A 132 0.00 9.84 -6.38
CA ILE A 132 0.41 11.00 -7.18
C ILE A 132 0.72 10.56 -8.61
N GLY A 133 1.53 9.53 -8.80
CA GLY A 133 1.89 9.07 -10.14
C GLY A 133 0.72 8.54 -10.98
N VAL A 134 -0.39 8.11 -10.36
CA VAL A 134 -1.63 7.73 -11.09
C VAL A 134 -2.45 8.97 -11.48
N LEU A 135 -2.30 10.08 -10.75
CA LEU A 135 -3.05 11.31 -10.98
C LEU A 135 -2.41 12.22 -12.06
N PHE A 136 -1.09 12.16 -12.23
CA PHE A 136 -0.32 12.95 -13.20
C PHE A 136 0.01 12.19 -14.49
#